data_AF-A0A530K1N4-F1
#
_entry.id   AF-A0A530K1N4-F1
#
_cell.length_a   1.000
_cell.length_b   1.000
_cell.length_c   1.000
_cell.angle_alpha   90.00
_cell.angle_beta   90.00
_cell.angle_gamma   90.00
#
_symmetry.space_group_name_H-M   'P 1'
#
loop_
_entity.id
_entity.type
_entity.pdbx_description
1 polymer ?
#
loop_
_entity_poly.entity_id
_entity_poly.type
_entity_poly.pdbx_seq_one_letter_code
_entity_poly.pdbx_strand_id
1 'polypeptide(L)'
;IIYKSADHPWRRARRNLGLMMREGLLKENIDGEALLWAHNRLIARPEQRKILMMISDGAPVDDSTLSVNPGNYLERHLRAVIELIETRSPVELLAIGIGHDVTRYYRRAVTIVDAEELAGAMTEQLASLFAEESAKDTRRGGMRRAG
;
A
#
# COMPACT_ATOMS: atom_id res chain seq x y z
N ILE A 1 3.13 6.08 -12.90
CA ILE A 1 2.67 7.48 -13.13
C ILE A 1 2.37 8.13 -11.78
N ILE A 2 2.56 9.45 -11.63
CA ILE A 2 2.12 10.19 -10.44
C ILE A 2 0.88 10.99 -10.79
N TYR A 3 -0.29 10.60 -10.28
CA TYR A 3 -1.53 11.34 -10.50
C TYR A 3 -1.64 12.58 -9.60
N LYS A 4 -1.18 12.46 -8.35
CA LYS A 4 -1.14 13.54 -7.35
C LYS A 4 0.08 13.39 -6.44
N SER A 5 0.90 14.43 -6.34
CA SER A 5 1.98 14.52 -5.33
C SER A 5 1.42 14.88 -3.95
N ALA A 6 2.17 14.57 -2.89
CA ALA A 6 1.78 14.87 -1.50
C ALA A 6 1.41 16.35 -1.33
N ASP A 7 2.29 17.25 -1.78
CA ASP A 7 2.15 18.70 -1.60
C ASP A 7 1.14 19.37 -2.56
N HIS A 8 0.56 18.60 -3.50
CA HIS A 8 -0.43 19.13 -4.42
C HIS A 8 -1.84 19.12 -3.80
N PRO A 9 -2.59 20.23 -3.83
CA PRO A 9 -3.96 20.26 -3.33
C PRO A 9 -4.92 19.48 -4.25
N TRP A 10 -5.93 18.84 -3.65
CA TRP A 10 -6.94 18.03 -4.34
C TRP A 10 -7.55 18.73 -5.56
N ARG A 11 -7.92 20.01 -5.40
CA ARG A 11 -8.56 20.83 -6.44
C ARG A 11 -7.76 20.87 -7.75
N ARG A 12 -6.42 20.79 -7.67
CA ARG A 12 -5.54 20.81 -8.85
C ARG A 12 -5.28 19.42 -9.44
N ALA A 13 -5.44 18.36 -8.66
CA ALA A 13 -5.13 16.99 -9.08
C ALA A 13 -6.36 16.17 -9.47
N ARG A 14 -7.59 16.66 -9.23
CA ARG A 14 -8.85 15.94 -9.51
C ARG A 14 -8.93 15.40 -10.94
N ARG A 15 -8.53 16.20 -11.94
CA ARG A 15 -8.54 15.75 -13.35
C ARG A 15 -7.54 14.62 -13.61
N ASN A 16 -6.38 14.66 -12.96
CA ASN A 16 -5.34 13.65 -13.13
C ASN A 16 -5.78 12.31 -12.54
N LEU A 17 -6.44 12.30 -11.39
CA LEU A 17 -6.93 11.06 -10.77
C LEU A 17 -7.97 10.36 -11.63
N GLY A 18 -8.80 11.10 -12.38
CA GLY A 18 -9.71 10.52 -13.36
C GLY A 18 -9.00 9.76 -14.49
N LEU A 19 -7.72 10.05 -14.77
CA LEU A 19 -6.93 9.30 -15.75
C LEU A 19 -6.53 7.91 -15.26
N MET A 20 -6.56 7.66 -13.95
CA MET A 20 -6.33 6.32 -13.39
C MET A 20 -7.45 5.36 -13.78
N MET A 21 -8.67 5.87 -13.99
CA MET A 21 -9.85 5.10 -14.35
C MET A 21 -10.02 4.94 -15.87
N ARG A 22 -9.06 5.41 -16.67
CA ARG A 22 -9.17 5.37 -18.13
C ARG A 22 -8.83 3.97 -18.64
N GLU A 23 -9.79 3.33 -19.30
CA GLU A 23 -9.58 2.06 -19.99
C GLU A 23 -8.40 2.14 -20.97
N GLY A 24 -7.51 1.15 -20.91
CA GLY A 24 -6.37 0.99 -21.82
C GLY A 24 -5.07 1.66 -21.38
N LEU A 25 -4.98 2.23 -20.17
CA LEU A 25 -3.74 2.87 -19.73
C LEU A 25 -2.66 1.85 -19.31
N LEU A 26 -2.99 0.75 -18.62
CA LEU A 26 -2.07 -0.32 -18.20
C LEU A 26 -2.88 -1.60 -17.90
N LYS A 27 -2.42 -2.77 -18.37
CA LYS A 27 -3.02 -4.10 -18.07
C LYS A 27 -2.09 -5.01 -17.25
N GLU A 28 -0.91 -4.53 -16.91
CA GLU A 28 0.13 -5.29 -16.23
C GLU A 28 0.26 -4.82 -14.78
N ASN A 29 0.36 -5.77 -13.86
CA ASN A 29 0.45 -5.58 -12.43
C ASN A 29 1.88 -5.90 -11.97
N ILE A 30 2.78 -4.92 -12.09
CA ILE A 30 4.15 -4.97 -11.54
C ILE A 30 4.18 -4.34 -10.14
N ASP A 31 3.39 -4.94 -9.23
CA ASP A 31 3.07 -4.39 -7.91
C ASP A 31 4.30 -4.26 -7.01
N GLY A 32 5.25 -5.19 -7.10
CA GLY A 32 6.49 -5.16 -6.30
C GLY A 32 7.34 -3.93 -6.61
N GLU A 33 7.51 -3.63 -7.90
CA GLU A 33 8.23 -2.48 -8.42
C GLU A 33 7.50 -1.17 -8.07
N ALA A 34 6.17 -1.17 -8.19
CA ALA A 34 5.34 -0.03 -7.82
C ALA A 34 5.45 0.29 -6.32
N LEU A 35 5.40 -0.73 -5.46
CA LEU A 35 5.59 -0.61 -4.02
C LEU A 35 6.97 -0.06 -3.69
N LEU A 36 8.03 -0.64 -4.25
CA LEU A 36 9.40 -0.22 -3.98
C LEU A 36 9.63 1.24 -4.41
N TRP A 37 9.09 1.62 -5.56
CA TRP A 37 9.15 2.99 -6.05
C TRP A 37 8.39 3.96 -5.15
N ALA A 38 7.18 3.61 -4.72
CA ALA A 38 6.39 4.43 -3.80
C ALA A 38 7.07 4.56 -2.43
N HIS A 39 7.61 3.45 -1.90
CA HIS A 39 8.38 3.41 -0.67
C HIS A 39 9.59 4.36 -0.72
N ASN A 40 10.40 4.30 -1.77
CA ASN A 40 11.60 5.14 -1.89
C ASN A 40 11.27 6.64 -1.98
N ARG A 41 10.10 6.98 -2.53
CA ARG A 41 9.61 8.37 -2.50
C ARG A 41 9.10 8.78 -1.12
N LEU A 42 8.42 7.88 -0.43
CA LEU A 42 7.86 8.12 0.89
C LEU A 42 8.96 8.22 1.97
N ILE A 43 10.00 7.39 1.92
CA ILE A 43 11.08 7.42 2.92
C ILE A 43 11.86 8.74 2.89
N ALA A 44 11.97 9.38 1.72
CA ALA A 44 12.63 10.67 1.54
C ALA A 44 11.82 11.87 2.09
N ARG A 45 10.59 11.64 2.57
CA ARG A 45 9.72 12.69 3.09
C ARG A 45 10.09 13.10 4.54
N PRO A 46 9.94 14.40 4.89
CA PRO A 46 10.25 14.90 6.24
C PRO A 46 9.24 14.47 7.30
N GLU A 47 8.03 14.05 6.92
CA GLU A 47 7.00 13.61 7.86
C GLU A 47 7.49 12.45 8.74
N GLN A 48 7.29 12.55 10.05
CA GLN A 48 7.77 11.54 11.00
C GLN A 48 7.11 10.18 10.77
N ARG A 49 5.78 10.16 10.68
CA ARG A 49 5.00 8.96 10.42
C ARG A 49 4.76 8.79 8.92
N LYS A 50 5.06 7.60 8.41
CA LYS A 50 5.02 7.30 6.98
C LYS A 50 4.17 6.05 6.77
N ILE A 51 3.04 6.23 6.10
CA ILE A 51 2.08 5.16 5.84
C ILE A 51 2.01 4.96 4.33
N LEU A 52 2.22 3.73 3.87
CA LEU A 52 2.05 3.30 2.48
C LEU A 52 0.84 2.38 2.38
N MET A 53 -0.19 2.81 1.65
CA MET A 53 -1.40 2.03 1.38
C MET A 53 -1.38 1.56 -0.07
N MET A 54 -1.40 0.23 -0.26
CA MET A 54 -1.60 -0.40 -1.57
C MET A 54 -3.09 -0.62 -1.80
N ILE A 55 -3.58 -0.31 -3.00
CA ILE A 55 -4.93 -0.66 -3.45
C ILE A 55 -4.75 -1.41 -4.77
N SER A 56 -5.17 -2.67 -4.83
CA SER A 56 -5.00 -3.53 -6.01
C SER A 56 -6.29 -4.28 -6.32
N ASP A 57 -6.60 -4.45 -7.60
CA ASP A 57 -7.73 -5.23 -8.12
C ASP A 57 -7.30 -6.63 -8.63
N GLY A 58 -6.03 -6.99 -8.48
CA GLY A 58 -5.50 -8.22 -9.05
C GLY A 58 -4.19 -8.73 -8.43
N ALA A 59 -3.74 -9.85 -8.95
CA ALA A 59 -2.44 -10.46 -8.65
C ALA A 59 -1.35 -9.85 -9.55
N PRO A 60 -0.07 -9.93 -9.16
CA PRO A 60 1.01 -9.41 -10.00
C PRO A 60 1.20 -10.26 -11.27
N VAL A 61 1.03 -9.64 -12.44
CA VAL A 61 1.02 -10.28 -13.77
C VAL A 61 1.58 -9.33 -14.83
N ASP A 62 2.56 -9.79 -15.59
CA ASP A 62 3.11 -9.14 -16.78
C ASP A 62 3.47 -10.22 -17.82
N ASP A 63 2.91 -10.12 -19.03
CA ASP A 63 3.07 -11.11 -20.10
C ASP A 63 4.54 -11.27 -20.51
N SER A 64 5.28 -10.15 -20.57
CA SER A 64 6.68 -10.15 -20.98
C SER A 64 7.54 -10.88 -19.95
N THR A 65 7.36 -10.55 -18.67
CA THR A 65 8.06 -11.24 -17.57
C THR A 65 7.70 -12.72 -17.51
N LEU A 66 6.42 -13.07 -17.65
CA LEU A 66 5.96 -14.47 -17.59
C LEU A 66 6.47 -15.32 -18.77
N SER A 67 6.70 -14.71 -19.94
CA SER A 67 7.15 -15.45 -21.13
C SER A 67 8.56 -16.05 -21.01
N VAL A 68 9.42 -15.47 -20.17
CA VAL A 68 10.84 -15.87 -20.03
C VAL A 68 11.26 -16.20 -18.59
N ASN A 69 10.35 -16.16 -17.63
CA ASN A 69 10.61 -16.47 -16.22
C ASN A 69 9.64 -17.53 -15.68
N PRO A 70 9.95 -18.18 -14.54
CA PRO A 70 8.98 -19.00 -13.84
C PRO A 70 7.70 -18.22 -13.49
N GLY A 71 6.54 -18.88 -13.54
CA GLY A 71 5.24 -18.21 -13.36
C GLY A 71 5.02 -17.54 -12.00
N ASN A 72 5.83 -17.86 -10.99
CA ASN A 72 5.79 -17.24 -9.66
C ASN A 72 6.84 -16.13 -9.47
N TYR A 73 7.51 -15.68 -10.53
CA TYR A 73 8.60 -14.70 -10.45
C TYR A 73 8.14 -13.38 -9.81
N LEU A 74 7.05 -12.81 -10.33
CA LEU A 74 6.49 -11.55 -9.84
C LEU A 74 5.90 -11.69 -8.43
N GLU A 75 5.23 -12.82 -8.14
CA GLU A 75 4.74 -13.09 -6.78
C GLU A 75 5.89 -13.14 -5.77
N ARG A 76 6.97 -13.86 -6.10
CA ARG A 76 8.17 -13.93 -5.25
C ARG A 76 8.80 -12.56 -5.07
N HIS A 77 8.85 -11.75 -6.13
CA HIS A 77 9.34 -10.38 -6.05
C HIS A 77 8.48 -9.52 -5.11
N LEU A 78 7.16 -9.55 -5.29
CA LEU A 78 6.20 -8.83 -4.44
C LEU A 78 6.37 -9.20 -2.96
N ARG A 79 6.45 -10.49 -2.64
CA ARG A 79 6.68 -10.98 -1.27
C ARG A 79 7.98 -10.44 -0.67
N ALA A 80 9.07 -10.47 -1.44
CA ALA A 80 10.36 -9.97 -0.98
C ALA A 80 10.35 -8.46 -0.71
N VAL A 81 9.65 -7.68 -1.55
CA VAL A 81 9.49 -6.23 -1.34
C VAL A 81 8.63 -5.94 -0.11
N ILE A 82 7.51 -6.64 0.07
CA ILE A 82 6.66 -6.49 1.25
C ILE A 82 7.44 -6.82 2.52
N GLU A 83 8.16 -7.95 2.54
CA GLU A 83 8.99 -8.34 3.68
C GLU A 83 10.05 -7.29 4.00
N LEU A 84 10.73 -6.75 2.97
CA LEU A 84 11.71 -5.68 3.14
C LEU A 84 11.09 -4.45 3.81
N ILE A 85 9.93 -4.00 3.35
CA ILE A 85 9.24 -2.83 3.91
C ILE A 85 8.77 -3.12 5.34
N GLU A 86 8.09 -4.24 5.58
CA GLU A 86 7.52 -4.57 6.89
C GLU A 86 8.58 -4.81 7.98
N THR A 87 9.77 -5.31 7.61
CA THR A 87 10.78 -5.74 8.59
C THR A 87 12.00 -4.84 8.67
N ARG A 88 12.30 -4.06 7.61
CA ARG A 88 13.51 -3.25 7.52
C ARG A 88 13.26 -1.77 7.23
N SER A 89 12.00 -1.33 7.18
CA SER A 89 11.64 0.08 6.98
C SER A 89 10.83 0.62 8.16
N PRO A 90 10.95 1.92 8.49
CA PRO A 90 10.01 2.58 9.40
C PRO A 90 8.64 2.88 8.75
N VAL A 91 8.45 2.54 7.46
CA VAL A 91 7.18 2.76 6.75
C VAL A 91 6.16 1.71 7.17
N GLU A 92 4.99 2.17 7.60
CA GLU A 92 3.84 1.32 7.88
C GLU A 92 3.14 0.94 6.58
N LEU A 93 3.12 -0.35 6.25
CA LEU A 93 2.51 -0.87 5.04
C LEU A 93 1.13 -1.47 5.34
N LEU A 94 0.15 -1.14 4.51
CA LEU A 94 -1.18 -1.76 4.53
C LEU A 94 -1.74 -1.90 3.11
N ALA A 95 -2.70 -2.81 2.93
CA ALA A 95 -3.27 -3.11 1.61
C ALA A 95 -4.79 -3.25 1.60
N ILE A 96 -5.40 -2.88 0.48
CA ILE A 96 -6.81 -3.12 0.17
C ILE A 96 -6.87 -3.87 -1.17
N GLY A 97 -7.42 -5.08 -1.15
CA GLY A 97 -7.68 -5.88 -2.35
C GLY A 97 -9.13 -5.69 -2.80
N ILE A 98 -9.35 -5.39 -4.07
CA ILE A 98 -10.70 -5.27 -4.66
C ILE A 98 -10.95 -6.52 -5.49
N GLY A 99 -11.89 -7.38 -5.05
CA GLY A 99 -12.16 -8.65 -5.72
C GLY A 99 -10.99 -9.66 -5.71
N HIS A 100 -9.88 -9.32 -5.03
CA HIS A 100 -8.67 -10.13 -4.96
C HIS A 100 -8.14 -10.23 -3.52
N ASP A 101 -7.77 -11.44 -3.11
CA ASP A 101 -7.29 -11.71 -1.75
C ASP A 101 -5.81 -11.32 -1.56
N VAL A 102 -5.60 -10.09 -1.09
CA VAL A 102 -4.26 -9.54 -0.78
C VAL A 102 -3.76 -9.93 0.62
N THR A 103 -4.60 -10.53 1.47
CA THR A 103 -4.22 -10.90 2.86
C THR A 103 -3.11 -11.96 2.90
N ARG A 104 -2.88 -12.66 1.79
CA ARG A 104 -1.81 -13.65 1.60
C ARG A 104 -0.42 -13.05 1.54
N TYR A 105 -0.32 -11.74 1.30
CA TYR A 105 0.95 -11.04 1.10
C TYR A 105 1.22 -10.03 2.22
N TYR A 106 0.21 -9.26 2.62
CA TYR A 106 0.37 -8.15 3.56
C TYR A 106 -0.16 -8.50 4.94
N ARG A 107 0.59 -8.11 5.99
CA ARG A 107 0.16 -8.34 7.38
C ARG A 107 -1.07 -7.52 7.78
N ARG A 108 -1.19 -6.31 7.25
CA ARG A 108 -2.32 -5.40 7.47
C ARG A 108 -3.07 -5.25 6.16
N ALA A 109 -4.11 -6.05 5.97
CA ALA A 109 -4.85 -6.04 4.72
C ALA A 109 -6.34 -6.27 4.93
N VAL A 110 -7.13 -5.73 4.01
CA VAL A 110 -8.56 -6.05 3.88
C VAL A 110 -8.87 -6.33 2.41
N THR A 111 -9.80 -7.24 2.18
CA THR A 111 -10.32 -7.53 0.85
C THR A 111 -11.78 -7.07 0.82
N ILE A 112 -12.11 -6.24 -0.15
CA ILE A 112 -13.47 -5.77 -0.44
C ILE A 112 -13.97 -6.41 -1.72
N VAL A 113 -15.29 -6.49 -1.88
CA VAL A 113 -15.88 -7.15 -3.06
C VAL A 113 -15.78 -6.25 -4.29
N ASP A 114 -16.08 -4.96 -4.14
CA ASP A 114 -16.10 -3.98 -5.21
C ASP A 114 -15.55 -2.62 -4.76
N ALA A 115 -15.43 -1.70 -5.71
CA ALA A 115 -14.86 -0.37 -5.46
C ALA A 115 -15.77 0.57 -4.66
N GLU A 116 -17.07 0.26 -4.49
CA GLU A 116 -18.01 1.10 -3.75
C GLU A 116 -17.69 1.06 -2.24
N GLU A 117 -17.19 -0.08 -1.77
CA GLU A 117 -16.76 -0.28 -0.37
C GLU A 117 -15.42 0.39 -0.03
N LEU A 118 -14.67 0.86 -1.04
CA LEU A 118 -13.28 1.33 -0.88
C LEU A 118 -13.17 2.48 0.13
N ALA A 119 -14.10 3.44 0.08
CA ALA A 119 -14.06 4.59 0.98
C ALA A 119 -14.22 4.20 2.45
N GLY A 120 -15.09 3.22 2.73
CA GLY A 120 -15.30 2.66 4.06
C GLY A 120 -14.04 1.92 4.54
N ALA A 121 -13.56 0.97 3.73
CA ALA A 121 -12.38 0.18 4.03
C ALA A 121 -11.12 1.04 4.29
N MET A 122 -10.90 2.08 3.48
CA MET A 122 -9.79 3.02 3.71
C MET A 122 -9.88 3.71 5.06
N THR A 123 -11.09 4.15 5.44
CA THR A 123 -11.32 4.87 6.71
C THR A 123 -11.08 3.95 7.90
N GLU A 124 -11.59 2.71 7.83
CA GLU A 124 -11.44 1.71 8.90
C GLU A 124 -9.97 1.28 9.08
N GLN A 125 -9.25 1.03 7.99
CA GLN A 125 -7.84 0.66 8.05
C GLN A 125 -6.99 1.77 8.68
N LEU A 126 -7.25 3.03 8.31
CA LEU A 126 -6.58 4.17 8.92
C LEU A 126 -6.94 4.31 10.40
N ALA A 127 -8.22 4.19 10.77
CA ALA A 127 -8.66 4.26 12.15
C ALA A 127 -7.98 3.18 13.02
N SER A 128 -7.93 1.94 12.54
CA SER A 128 -7.25 0.82 13.20
C SER A 128 -5.75 1.11 13.41
N LEU A 129 -5.09 1.60 12.37
CA LEU A 129 -3.66 1.96 12.41
C LEU A 129 -3.34 3.10 13.40
N PHE A 130 -4.26 4.06 13.59
CA PHE A 130 -4.11 5.10 14.62
C PHE A 130 -4.42 4.60 16.04
N ALA A 131 -5.39 3.68 16.18
CA ALA A 131 -5.77 3.12 17.47
C ALA A 131 -4.67 2.22 18.07
N GLU A 132 -4.03 1.38 17.26
CA GLU A 132 -2.92 0.52 17.71
C GLU A 132 -1.74 1.32 18.26
N GLU A 133 -1.42 2.45 17.64
CA GLU A 133 -0.32 3.32 18.10
C GLU A 133 -0.64 3.95 19.46
N SER A 134 -1.89 4.42 19.63
CA SER A 134 -2.37 4.94 20.91
C SER A 134 -2.25 3.91 22.04
N ALA A 135 -2.48 2.63 21.74
CA ALA A 135 -2.31 1.52 22.68
C ALA A 135 -0.84 1.21 23.00
N LYS A 136 0.08 1.35 22.04
CA LYS A 136 1.53 1.19 22.28
C LYS A 136 2.09 2.32 23.14
N ASP A 137 1.67 3.55 22.89
CA ASP A 137 2.10 4.72 23.67
C ASP A 137 1.64 4.67 25.13
N THR A 138 0.39 4.26 25.36
CA THR A 138 -0.13 4.08 26.73
C THR A 138 0.64 3.00 27.49
N ARG A 139 0.99 1.88 26.85
CA ARG A 139 1.83 0.82 27.47
C ARG A 139 3.24 1.32 27.81
N ARG A 140 3.87 2.08 26.92
CA ARG A 140 5.20 2.68 27.15
C ARG A 140 5.18 3.73 28.27
N GLY A 141 4.11 4.51 28.38
CA GLY A 141 3.93 5.52 29.43
C GLY A 141 3.70 4.93 30.82
N GLY A 142 2.96 3.81 30.91
CA GLY A 142 2.72 3.11 32.18
C GLY A 142 3.96 2.48 32.80
N MET A 143 4.86 1.94 31.95
CA MET A 143 6.07 1.26 32.42
C MET A 143 7.16 2.22 32.91
N ARG A 144 7.12 3.49 32.50
CA ARG A 144 8.05 4.55 32.95
C ARG A 144 7.69 5.18 34.31
N ARG A 145 6.49 4.93 34.82
CA ARG A 145 6.02 5.47 36.13
C ARG A 145 6.23 4.51 37.30
N ALA A 146 6.78 3.32 37.06
CA ALA A 146 6.96 2.27 38.06
C ALA A 146 8.44 2.04 38.45
N GLY A 147 9.32 3.02 38.23
CA GLY A 147 10.74 2.98 38.60
C GLY A 147 11.11 4.11 39.54
#